data_AF-A0A1G0XZI9-F1
#
_entry.id   AF-A0A1G0XZI9-F1
#
_cell.length_a   1.000
_cell.length_b   1.000
_cell.length_c   1.000
_cell.angle_alpha   90.00
_cell.angle_beta   90.00
_cell.angle_gamma   90.00
#
_symmetry.space_group_name_H-M   'P 1'
#
loop_
_entity.id
_entity.type
_entity.pdbx_description
1 polymer ?
#
loop_
_entity_poly.entity_id
_entity_poly.type
_entity_poly.pdbx_seq_one_letter_code
_entity_poly.pdbx_strand_id
1 'polypeptide(L)'
;MNSSFLNELISQEESEFLDFKEKYHLENLKLLHDILCLANAFHDGDRFLVFGIKDSPKKIVGIENDLKRKTSANIQDLLRQSNFNRIPTVRLETIKKDGHEIDVLVIENRPDKPFFLLKDKEEGRNTIRNGVIYTRLGDTNIPLRETTSEVNIELMWRERFGFGLPPLKLMYKFIENPGDWEKIQGVDNYIYYRERPEFIIEDGKILNPSFSESWTKTFHDATASSFEVRLCYLNTLLLKVTFVHCDGGRYRIPLPKIENNGFYICEDSIEWKIAQIYWQDYQLNKNKLKQHGIILI
;
A
#
# COMPACT_ATOMS: atom_id res chain seq x y z
N MET A 1 -12.27 -1.64 -15.50
CA MET A 1 -12.35 -3.14 -15.49
C MET A 1 -12.98 -3.64 -16.79
N ASN A 2 -12.90 -4.95 -17.10
CA ASN A 2 -13.52 -5.53 -18.31
C ASN A 2 -14.50 -6.67 -17.97
N SER A 3 -15.24 -7.16 -18.97
CA SER A 3 -16.24 -8.23 -18.79
C SER A 3 -15.65 -9.55 -18.29
N SER A 4 -14.36 -9.84 -18.56
CA SER A 4 -13.70 -11.05 -18.05
C SER A 4 -13.56 -11.00 -16.54
N PHE A 5 -13.15 -9.86 -15.99
CA PHE A 5 -13.05 -9.66 -14.55
C PHE A 5 -14.41 -9.80 -13.85
N LEU A 6 -15.48 -9.27 -14.47
CA LEU A 6 -16.82 -9.44 -13.94
C LEU A 6 -17.25 -10.92 -13.91
N ASN A 7 -16.89 -11.71 -14.92
CA ASN A 7 -17.18 -13.14 -14.92
C ASN A 7 -16.49 -13.88 -13.77
N GLU A 8 -15.24 -13.51 -13.49
CA GLU A 8 -14.49 -14.05 -12.37
C GLU A 8 -15.17 -13.73 -11.04
N LEU A 9 -15.62 -12.49 -10.82
CA LEU A 9 -16.38 -12.15 -9.62
C LEU A 9 -17.68 -12.96 -9.53
N ILE A 10 -18.51 -12.98 -10.58
CA ILE A 10 -19.80 -13.69 -10.58
C ILE A 10 -19.63 -15.20 -10.33
N SER A 11 -18.50 -15.78 -10.74
CA SER A 11 -18.20 -17.20 -10.51
C SER A 11 -17.91 -17.55 -9.04
N GLN A 12 -17.64 -16.55 -8.20
CA GLN A 12 -17.32 -16.71 -6.78
C GLN A 12 -18.53 -16.46 -5.90
N GLU A 13 -18.67 -17.22 -4.81
CA GLU A 13 -19.69 -16.97 -3.78
C GLU A 13 -19.39 -15.69 -3.00
N GLU A 14 -20.43 -15.13 -2.37
CA GLU A 14 -20.23 -14.04 -1.42
C GLU A 14 -19.24 -14.45 -0.31
N SER A 15 -18.38 -13.51 0.06
CA SER A 15 -17.29 -13.73 0.98
C SER A 15 -16.83 -12.40 1.60
N GLU A 16 -15.76 -12.42 2.38
CA GLU A 16 -15.25 -11.24 3.09
C GLU A 16 -14.90 -10.08 2.14
N PHE A 17 -14.58 -10.38 0.89
CA PHE A 17 -14.17 -9.38 -0.09
C PHE A 17 -15.19 -9.14 -1.21
N LEU A 18 -16.27 -9.91 -1.26
CA LEU A 18 -17.26 -9.86 -2.33
C LEU A 18 -18.68 -9.90 -1.78
N ASP A 19 -19.48 -8.89 -2.14
CA ASP A 19 -20.87 -8.75 -1.75
C ASP A 19 -21.71 -8.37 -2.98
N PHE A 20 -22.77 -9.13 -3.25
CA PHE A 20 -23.67 -8.90 -4.38
C PHE A 20 -24.95 -8.20 -3.91
N LYS A 21 -25.40 -7.23 -4.70
CA LYS A 21 -26.64 -6.51 -4.48
C LYS A 21 -27.44 -6.51 -5.78
N GLU A 22 -28.71 -6.90 -5.70
CA GLU A 22 -29.59 -6.83 -6.87
C GLU A 22 -29.81 -5.38 -7.32
N LYS A 23 -29.88 -4.45 -6.35
CA LYS A 23 -30.16 -3.02 -6.56
C LYS A 23 -29.42 -2.17 -5.53
N TYR A 24 -29.35 -0.87 -5.79
CA TYR A 24 -28.85 0.10 -4.82
C TYR A 24 -29.75 0.20 -3.60
N HIS A 25 -29.13 0.53 -2.47
CA HIS A 25 -29.85 0.76 -1.21
C HIS A 25 -30.78 1.98 -1.33
N LEU A 26 -31.97 1.84 -0.74
CA LEU A 26 -32.90 2.97 -0.60
C LEU A 26 -32.33 4.05 0.33
N GLU A 27 -31.70 3.62 1.42
CA GLU A 27 -31.09 4.45 2.47
C GLU A 27 -29.57 4.54 2.24
N ASN A 28 -29.03 5.75 2.25
CA ASN A 28 -27.59 5.96 2.07
C ASN A 28 -26.77 5.36 3.22
N LEU A 29 -27.34 5.28 4.42
CA LEU A 29 -26.71 4.71 5.61
C LEU A 29 -26.41 3.21 5.42
N LYS A 30 -27.27 2.46 4.72
CA LYS A 30 -27.01 1.04 4.43
C LYS A 30 -25.84 0.87 3.47
N LEU A 31 -25.77 1.69 2.41
CA LEU A 31 -24.61 1.71 1.52
C LEU A 31 -23.32 2.06 2.28
N LEU A 32 -23.38 3.08 3.14
CA LEU A 32 -22.25 3.49 3.96
C LEU A 32 -21.81 2.36 4.91
N HIS A 33 -22.76 1.64 5.50
CA HIS A 33 -22.49 0.49 6.38
C HIS A 33 -21.81 -0.65 5.63
N ASP A 34 -22.27 -0.99 4.43
CA ASP A 34 -21.63 -2.03 3.60
C ASP A 34 -20.19 -1.64 3.22
N ILE A 35 -19.97 -0.38 2.81
CA ILE A 35 -18.63 0.15 2.54
C ILE A 35 -17.74 0.05 3.77
N LEU A 36 -18.27 0.41 4.95
CA LEU A 36 -17.53 0.36 6.21
C LEU A 36 -17.12 -1.08 6.58
N CYS A 37 -18.04 -2.04 6.40
CA CYS A 37 -17.79 -3.44 6.67
C CYS A 37 -16.71 -4.02 5.73
N LEU A 38 -16.83 -3.76 4.43
CA LEU A 38 -15.89 -4.24 3.42
C LEU A 38 -14.50 -3.57 3.56
N ALA A 39 -14.44 -2.28 3.87
CA ALA A 39 -13.17 -1.57 4.10
C ALA A 39 -12.39 -2.14 5.29
N ASN A 40 -13.10 -2.71 6.27
CA ASN A 40 -12.52 -3.34 7.46
C ASN A 40 -12.41 -4.86 7.37
N ALA A 41 -12.83 -5.49 6.26
CA ALA A 41 -12.80 -6.95 6.14
C ALA A 41 -11.37 -7.49 6.21
N PHE A 42 -11.19 -8.69 6.77
CA PHE A 42 -9.89 -9.34 6.84
C PHE A 42 -9.59 -10.08 5.52
N HIS A 43 -8.94 -9.38 4.59
CA HIS A 43 -8.62 -9.89 3.25
C HIS A 43 -7.36 -9.18 2.71
N ASP A 44 -6.55 -9.89 1.93
CA ASP A 44 -5.37 -9.30 1.26
C ASP A 44 -5.69 -9.06 -0.21
N GLY A 45 -6.26 -7.90 -0.52
CA GLY A 45 -6.75 -7.56 -1.86
C GLY A 45 -7.88 -6.53 -1.84
N ASP A 46 -8.23 -5.97 -2.99
CA ASP A 46 -9.39 -5.07 -3.11
C ASP A 46 -10.69 -5.80 -2.76
N ARG A 47 -11.70 -5.05 -2.29
CA ARG A 47 -13.05 -5.58 -2.02
C ARG A 47 -14.04 -5.03 -3.02
N PHE A 48 -15.10 -5.79 -3.26
CA PHE A 48 -16.07 -5.51 -4.32
C PHE A 48 -17.49 -5.59 -3.77
N LEU A 49 -18.21 -4.48 -3.92
CA LEU A 49 -19.65 -4.43 -3.78
C LEU A 49 -20.25 -4.30 -5.17
N VAL A 50 -20.91 -5.36 -5.64
CA VAL A 50 -21.35 -5.50 -7.04
C VAL A 50 -22.86 -5.37 -7.12
N PHE A 51 -23.35 -4.36 -7.85
CA PHE A 51 -24.77 -4.06 -8.02
C PHE A 51 -25.31 -4.56 -9.35
N GLY A 52 -26.57 -5.01 -9.38
CA GLY A 52 -27.25 -5.55 -10.56
C GLY A 52 -27.15 -7.07 -10.67
N ILE A 53 -26.73 -7.76 -9.60
CA ILE A 53 -26.65 -9.21 -9.51
C ILE A 53 -27.53 -9.67 -8.36
N LYS A 54 -28.49 -10.56 -8.65
CA LYS A 54 -29.20 -11.31 -7.62
C LYS A 54 -28.34 -12.51 -7.24
N ASP A 55 -28.06 -12.72 -5.96
CA ASP A 55 -27.13 -13.75 -5.50
C ASP A 55 -27.75 -15.16 -5.43
N SER A 56 -29.02 -15.27 -5.03
CA SER A 56 -29.69 -16.57 -4.85
C SER A 56 -31.03 -16.65 -5.59
N PRO A 57 -31.10 -17.29 -6.79
CA PRO A 57 -29.99 -17.83 -7.59
C PRO A 57 -29.20 -16.71 -8.29
N LYS A 58 -27.91 -16.96 -8.57
CA LYS A 58 -27.03 -16.02 -9.27
C LYS A 58 -27.58 -15.64 -10.63
N LYS A 59 -28.01 -14.40 -10.78
CA LYS A 59 -28.61 -13.88 -12.00
C LYS A 59 -28.24 -12.41 -12.22
N ILE A 60 -27.86 -12.10 -13.47
CA ILE A 60 -27.69 -10.72 -13.94
C ILE A 60 -29.08 -10.09 -14.10
N VAL A 61 -29.31 -9.00 -13.37
CA VAL A 61 -30.57 -8.22 -13.38
C VAL A 61 -30.36 -6.84 -13.98
N GLY A 62 -29.19 -6.24 -13.76
CA GLY A 62 -28.85 -4.90 -14.24
C GLY A 62 -29.31 -3.77 -13.31
N ILE A 63 -28.64 -2.62 -13.42
CA ILE A 63 -28.97 -1.39 -12.69
C ILE A 63 -29.45 -0.24 -13.60
N GLU A 64 -29.57 -0.47 -14.91
CA GLU A 64 -29.89 0.58 -15.89
C GLU A 64 -31.22 1.30 -15.62
N ASN A 65 -32.16 0.63 -14.93
CA ASN A 65 -33.45 1.17 -14.54
C ASN A 65 -33.58 1.43 -13.02
N ASP A 66 -32.48 1.34 -12.26
CA ASP A 66 -32.50 1.56 -10.81
C ASP A 66 -32.61 3.07 -10.49
N LEU A 67 -33.77 3.48 -9.95
CA LEU A 67 -34.07 4.86 -9.56
C LEU A 67 -33.16 5.40 -8.44
N LYS A 68 -32.44 4.53 -7.73
CA LYS A 68 -31.51 4.88 -6.65
C LYS A 68 -30.05 4.66 -7.03
N ARG A 69 -29.76 4.33 -8.29
CA ARG A 69 -28.40 4.19 -8.82
C ARG A 69 -27.55 5.41 -8.44
N LYS A 70 -26.35 5.14 -7.92
CA LYS A 70 -25.41 6.19 -7.49
C LYS A 70 -24.33 6.41 -8.53
N THR A 71 -23.96 7.66 -8.73
CA THR A 71 -22.74 8.00 -9.46
C THR A 71 -21.53 7.98 -8.53
N SER A 72 -20.32 7.93 -9.10
CA SER A 72 -19.07 8.09 -8.34
C SER A 72 -19.07 9.37 -7.49
N ALA A 73 -19.60 10.48 -8.01
CA ALA A 73 -19.72 11.74 -7.27
C ALA A 73 -20.62 11.58 -6.03
N ASN A 74 -21.78 10.92 -6.17
CA ASN A 74 -22.68 10.71 -5.02
C ASN A 74 -22.03 9.87 -3.91
N ILE A 75 -21.28 8.81 -4.28
CA ILE A 75 -20.59 7.96 -3.30
C ILE A 75 -19.47 8.75 -2.61
N GLN A 76 -18.69 9.51 -3.37
CA GLN A 76 -17.62 10.33 -2.84
C GLN A 76 -18.14 11.44 -1.89
N ASP A 77 -19.26 12.08 -2.23
CA ASP A 77 -19.93 13.05 -1.36
C ASP A 77 -20.48 12.39 -0.09
N LEU A 78 -21.10 11.21 -0.22
CA LEU A 78 -21.56 10.44 0.92
C LEU A 78 -20.41 10.17 1.89
N LEU A 79 -19.26 9.70 1.41
CA LEU A 79 -18.10 9.41 2.25
C LEU A 79 -17.55 10.67 2.92
N ARG A 80 -17.36 11.76 2.17
CA ARG A 80 -16.89 13.06 2.72
C ARG A 80 -17.79 13.59 3.83
N GLN A 81 -19.11 13.47 3.67
CA GLN A 81 -20.08 13.98 4.64
C GLN A 81 -20.28 13.04 5.85
N SER A 82 -19.64 11.87 5.87
CA SER A 82 -19.86 10.87 6.92
C SER A 82 -18.96 11.01 8.15
N ASN A 83 -18.06 12.00 8.18
CA ASN A 83 -17.14 12.24 9.30
C ASN A 83 -16.28 11.01 9.65
N PHE A 84 -15.63 10.39 8.66
CA PHE A 84 -14.71 9.29 8.91
C PHE A 84 -13.46 9.73 9.70
N ASN A 85 -12.90 8.81 10.49
CA ASN A 85 -11.56 8.96 11.04
C ASN A 85 -10.51 9.08 9.92
N ARG A 86 -10.70 8.30 8.84
CA ARG A 86 -9.97 8.31 7.57
C ARG A 86 -10.95 7.88 6.49
N ILE A 87 -11.04 8.61 5.38
CA ILE A 87 -12.00 8.28 4.31
C ILE A 87 -11.44 7.06 3.53
N PRO A 88 -12.18 5.94 3.42
CA PRO A 88 -11.76 4.81 2.60
C PRO A 88 -11.69 5.20 1.13
N THR A 89 -10.74 4.63 0.39
CA THR A 89 -10.60 4.90 -1.04
C THR A 89 -11.49 3.96 -1.83
N VAL A 90 -12.38 4.53 -2.66
CA VAL A 90 -13.33 3.76 -3.46
C VAL A 90 -13.40 4.27 -4.90
N ARG A 91 -13.64 3.35 -5.84
CA ARG A 91 -13.91 3.66 -7.25
C ARG A 91 -15.11 2.87 -7.74
N LEU A 92 -15.99 3.53 -8.49
CA LEU A 92 -17.16 2.91 -9.10
C LEU A 92 -16.91 2.71 -10.58
N GLU A 93 -17.10 1.49 -11.05
CA GLU A 93 -16.89 1.10 -12.44
C GLU A 93 -18.16 0.45 -13.00
N THR A 94 -18.63 0.90 -14.16
CA THR A 94 -19.79 0.30 -14.83
C THR A 94 -19.33 -0.62 -15.95
N ILE A 95 -19.82 -1.86 -15.94
CA ILE A 95 -19.54 -2.88 -16.95
C ILE A 95 -20.85 -3.26 -17.65
N LYS A 96 -20.85 -3.23 -18.98
CA LYS A 96 -21.97 -3.69 -19.81
C LYS A 96 -21.83 -5.19 -20.09
N LYS A 97 -22.88 -5.97 -19.81
CA LYS A 97 -22.93 -7.40 -20.08
C LYS A 97 -24.36 -7.85 -20.37
N ASP A 98 -24.54 -8.63 -21.43
CA ASP A 98 -25.82 -9.24 -21.81
C ASP A 98 -26.99 -8.22 -21.90
N GLY A 99 -26.69 -6.99 -22.34
CA GLY A 99 -27.66 -5.89 -22.44
C GLY A 99 -27.92 -5.15 -21.13
N HIS A 100 -27.36 -5.61 -20.00
CA HIS A 100 -27.47 -5.00 -18.69
C HIS A 100 -26.24 -4.17 -18.33
N GLU A 101 -26.45 -3.15 -17.50
CA GLU A 101 -25.37 -2.40 -16.85
C GLU A 101 -25.16 -2.91 -15.43
N ILE A 102 -23.90 -3.16 -15.05
CA ILE A 102 -23.50 -3.68 -13.75
C ILE A 102 -22.49 -2.73 -13.14
N ASP A 103 -22.76 -2.26 -11.93
CA ASP A 103 -21.88 -1.33 -11.23
C ASP A 103 -21.03 -2.11 -10.21
N VAL A 104 -19.71 -1.97 -10.30
CA VAL A 104 -18.73 -2.56 -9.38
C VAL A 104 -18.11 -1.44 -8.57
N LEU A 105 -18.47 -1.36 -7.28
CA LEU A 105 -17.81 -0.48 -6.33
C LEU A 105 -16.60 -1.21 -5.76
N VAL A 106 -15.41 -0.79 -6.17
CA VAL A 106 -14.16 -1.27 -5.61
C VAL A 106 -13.78 -0.45 -4.40
N ILE A 107 -13.45 -1.13 -3.32
CA ILE A 107 -12.92 -0.57 -2.09
C ILE A 107 -11.46 -1.02 -2.00
N GLU A 108 -10.54 -0.07 -2.07
CA GLU A 108 -9.11 -0.38 -2.19
C GLU A 108 -8.57 -1.00 -0.91
N ASN A 109 -7.69 -2.00 -1.05
CA ASN A 109 -6.99 -2.55 0.10
C ASN A 109 -6.08 -1.48 0.71
N ARG A 110 -6.42 -1.03 1.91
CA ARG A 110 -5.59 -0.09 2.64
C ARG A 110 -5.14 -0.66 3.98
N PRO A 111 -3.85 -0.49 4.32
CA PRO A 111 -3.28 -1.06 5.53
C PRO A 111 -3.64 -0.25 6.79
N ASP A 112 -4.41 0.83 6.71
CA ASP A 112 -4.65 1.77 7.80
C ASP A 112 -6.02 1.62 8.49
N LYS A 113 -6.56 0.40 8.46
CA LYS A 113 -7.69 -0.06 9.29
C LYS A 113 -7.40 0.15 10.78
N PRO A 114 -8.41 0.30 11.64
CA PRO A 114 -9.85 0.31 11.33
C PRO A 114 -10.35 1.66 10.79
N PHE A 115 -11.29 1.60 9.86
CA PHE A 115 -12.13 2.71 9.43
C PHE A 115 -13.38 2.79 10.33
N PHE A 116 -13.73 3.99 10.80
CA PHE A 116 -14.92 4.22 11.63
C PHE A 116 -15.36 5.68 11.55
N LEU A 117 -16.59 5.98 11.99
CA LEU A 117 -17.11 7.35 12.02
C LEU A 117 -16.72 8.06 13.33
N LEU A 118 -16.44 9.36 13.25
CA LEU A 118 -16.15 10.23 14.39
C LEU A 118 -17.42 10.84 14.99
N LYS A 119 -18.52 10.83 14.25
CA LYS A 119 -19.84 11.28 14.69
C LYS A 119 -20.89 10.26 14.29
N ASP A 120 -21.92 10.13 15.12
CA ASP A 120 -23.07 9.30 14.80
C ASP A 120 -23.68 9.76 13.48
N LYS A 121 -24.07 8.79 12.66
CA LYS A 121 -24.80 9.03 11.43
C LYS A 121 -26.11 8.29 11.48
N GLU A 122 -27.20 9.03 11.39
CA GLU A 122 -28.55 8.54 11.54
C GLU A 122 -29.34 8.70 10.24
N GLU A 123 -30.13 7.69 9.90
CA GLU A 123 -31.11 7.74 8.82
C GLU A 123 -32.31 6.88 9.22
N GLY A 124 -33.46 7.52 9.47
CA GLY A 124 -34.64 6.85 9.97
C GLY A 124 -34.42 6.22 11.35
N ARG A 125 -34.50 4.89 11.44
CA ARG A 125 -34.29 4.10 12.68
C ARG A 125 -32.89 3.49 12.79
N ASN A 126 -32.05 3.73 11.79
CA ASN A 126 -30.72 3.16 11.69
C ASN A 126 -29.69 4.19 12.10
N THR A 127 -28.67 3.75 12.85
CA THR A 127 -27.57 4.59 13.30
C THR A 127 -26.28 3.83 13.13
N ILE A 128 -25.31 4.42 12.40
CA ILE A 128 -23.91 4.02 12.50
C ILE A 128 -23.32 4.83 13.65
N ARG A 129 -23.09 4.17 14.77
CA ARG A 129 -22.51 4.79 15.97
C ARG A 129 -21.04 5.15 15.76
N ASN A 130 -20.63 6.30 16.26
CA ASN A 130 -19.26 6.74 16.25
C ASN A 130 -18.35 5.82 17.06
N GLY A 131 -17.09 5.70 16.64
CA GLY A 131 -16.09 4.85 17.29
C GLY A 131 -16.34 3.34 17.20
N VAL A 132 -17.52 2.89 16.76
CA VAL A 132 -17.83 1.46 16.58
C VAL A 132 -17.21 0.95 15.29
N ILE A 133 -16.57 -0.22 15.37
CA ILE A 133 -15.89 -0.86 14.25
C ILE A 133 -16.81 -1.97 13.72
N TYR A 134 -17.21 -1.81 12.46
CA TYR A 134 -17.99 -2.79 11.72
C TYR A 134 -17.08 -3.48 10.71
N THR A 135 -17.27 -4.77 10.51
CA THR A 135 -16.54 -5.58 9.53
C THR A 135 -17.47 -6.60 8.89
N ARG A 136 -16.99 -7.30 7.88
CA ARG A 136 -17.66 -8.45 7.26
C ARG A 136 -16.96 -9.75 7.70
N LEU A 137 -17.74 -10.76 8.04
CA LEU A 137 -17.30 -12.12 8.39
C LEU A 137 -17.99 -13.09 7.44
N GLY A 138 -17.22 -13.78 6.58
CA GLY A 138 -17.79 -14.53 5.47
C GLY A 138 -18.68 -13.63 4.59
N ASP A 139 -19.92 -14.05 4.40
CA ASP A 139 -20.95 -13.34 3.63
C ASP A 139 -21.79 -12.34 4.46
N THR A 140 -21.43 -12.12 5.73
CA THR A 140 -22.30 -11.40 6.67
C THR A 140 -21.63 -10.16 7.23
N ASN A 141 -22.31 -9.01 7.14
CA ASN A 141 -21.87 -7.76 7.77
C ASN A 141 -22.26 -7.75 9.26
N ILE A 142 -21.38 -7.28 10.14
CA ILE A 142 -21.70 -7.07 11.56
C ILE A 142 -22.90 -6.10 11.67
N PRO A 143 -23.99 -6.45 12.38
CA PRO A 143 -25.17 -5.59 12.47
C PRO A 143 -24.90 -4.21 13.09
N LEU A 144 -25.67 -3.20 12.69
CA LEU A 144 -25.58 -1.81 13.19
C LEU A 144 -25.69 -1.64 14.72
N ARG A 145 -26.22 -2.65 15.43
CA ARG A 145 -26.38 -2.62 16.90
C ARG A 145 -25.27 -3.35 17.65
N GLU A 146 -24.27 -3.85 16.92
CA GLU A 146 -23.17 -4.64 17.44
C GLU A 146 -21.83 -3.99 17.07
N THR A 147 -20.74 -4.59 17.52
CA THR A 147 -19.37 -4.28 17.11
C THR A 147 -18.69 -5.59 16.76
N THR A 148 -17.66 -5.55 15.91
CA THR A 148 -16.82 -6.73 15.71
C THR A 148 -16.15 -7.17 17.02
N SER A 149 -15.74 -8.44 17.09
CA SER A 149 -15.00 -8.99 18.23
C SER A 149 -13.69 -8.25 18.49
N GLU A 150 -13.24 -8.27 19.75
CA GLU A 150 -11.98 -7.66 20.17
C GLU A 150 -10.77 -8.24 19.41
N VAL A 151 -10.75 -9.54 19.14
CA VAL A 151 -9.72 -10.20 18.32
C VAL A 151 -9.62 -9.59 16.92
N ASN A 152 -10.75 -9.31 16.27
CA ASN A 152 -10.75 -8.69 14.94
C ASN A 152 -10.27 -7.23 15.00
N ILE A 153 -10.63 -6.50 16.07
CA ILE A 153 -10.14 -5.13 16.29
C ILE A 153 -8.62 -5.16 16.46
N GLU A 154 -8.11 -6.07 17.29
CA GLU A 154 -6.66 -6.27 17.49
C GLU A 154 -5.95 -6.54 16.15
N LEU A 155 -6.50 -7.44 15.32
CA LEU A 155 -5.92 -7.77 14.00
C LEU A 155 -5.81 -6.54 13.10
N MET A 156 -6.83 -5.67 13.06
CA MET A 156 -6.76 -4.43 12.27
C MET A 156 -5.66 -3.49 12.77
N TRP A 157 -5.49 -3.34 14.08
CA TRP A 157 -4.41 -2.53 14.65
C TRP A 157 -3.04 -3.16 14.40
N ARG A 158 -2.94 -4.49 14.46
CA ARG A 158 -1.72 -5.21 14.11
C ARG A 158 -1.34 -5.01 12.64
N GLU A 159 -2.31 -5.08 11.73
CA GLU A 159 -2.10 -4.79 10.31
C GLU A 159 -1.55 -3.36 10.11
N ARG A 160 -2.20 -2.38 10.77
CA ARG A 160 -1.84 -0.96 10.68
C ARG A 160 -0.45 -0.63 11.23
N PHE A 161 -0.15 -1.12 12.42
CA PHE A 161 1.15 -0.88 13.06
C PHE A 161 2.23 -1.87 12.60
N GLY A 162 1.85 -2.87 11.80
CA GLY A 162 2.72 -3.96 11.39
C GLY A 162 3.14 -4.87 12.55
N PHE A 163 2.38 -4.90 13.67
CA PHE A 163 2.65 -5.84 14.74
C PHE A 163 2.46 -7.28 14.25
N GLY A 164 3.45 -8.13 14.52
CA GLY A 164 3.49 -9.51 14.03
C GLY A 164 4.08 -9.67 12.63
N LEU A 165 4.41 -8.58 11.91
CA LEU A 165 5.22 -8.68 10.71
C LEU A 165 6.67 -9.06 11.07
N PRO A 166 7.32 -9.95 10.29
CA PRO A 166 8.75 -10.20 10.44
C PRO A 166 9.55 -8.89 10.32
N PRO A 167 10.64 -8.71 11.11
CA PRO A 167 11.43 -7.47 11.07
C PRO A 167 11.86 -7.05 9.66
N LEU A 168 12.22 -7.99 8.78
CA LEU A 168 12.56 -7.66 7.39
C LEU A 168 11.40 -7.01 6.61
N LYS A 169 10.15 -7.46 6.82
CA LYS A 169 8.98 -6.82 6.18
C LYS A 169 8.72 -5.42 6.74
N LEU A 170 8.94 -5.21 8.03
CA LEU A 170 8.85 -3.88 8.64
C LEU A 170 9.94 -2.94 8.12
N MET A 171 11.16 -3.45 7.98
CA MET A 171 12.29 -2.71 7.42
C MET A 171 11.96 -2.20 6.01
N TYR A 172 11.36 -3.03 5.15
CA TYR A 172 10.91 -2.59 3.82
C TYR A 172 9.88 -1.47 3.91
N LYS A 173 8.89 -1.56 4.82
CA LYS A 173 7.91 -0.49 5.03
C LYS A 173 8.56 0.83 5.49
N PHE A 174 9.56 0.78 6.37
CA PHE A 174 10.23 1.98 6.88
C PHE A 174 11.12 2.65 5.84
N ILE A 175 11.73 1.87 4.95
CA ILE A 175 12.56 2.39 3.85
C ILE A 175 11.74 3.18 2.82
N GLU A 176 10.43 2.94 2.71
CA GLU A 176 9.53 3.75 1.84
C GLU A 176 9.44 5.23 2.26
N ASN A 177 9.84 5.59 3.49
CA ASN A 177 9.78 6.96 4.00
C ASN A 177 11.18 7.45 4.41
N PRO A 178 12.03 7.90 3.45
CA PRO A 178 13.40 8.28 3.77
C PRO A 178 13.56 9.40 4.81
N GLY A 179 12.59 10.31 4.91
CA GLY A 179 12.61 11.43 5.87
C GLY A 179 12.42 11.06 7.34
N ASP A 180 12.04 9.81 7.62
CA ASP A 180 11.86 9.29 8.98
C ASP A 180 13.11 8.61 9.55
N TRP A 181 14.19 8.58 8.77
CA TRP A 181 15.49 8.10 9.18
C TRP A 181 16.35 9.26 9.70
N GLU A 182 17.22 8.97 10.67
CA GLU A 182 18.09 9.93 11.34
C GLU A 182 19.52 9.42 11.44
N LYS A 183 20.48 10.34 11.37
CA LYS A 183 21.90 10.07 11.65
C LYS A 183 22.30 10.67 12.98
N ILE A 184 23.27 10.02 13.62
CA ILE A 184 23.95 10.61 14.77
C ILE A 184 24.99 11.62 14.26
N GLN A 185 25.05 12.81 14.84
CA GLN A 185 26.05 13.81 14.45
C GLN A 185 27.47 13.24 14.61
N GLY A 186 28.28 13.33 13.55
CA GLY A 186 29.64 12.80 13.52
C GLY A 186 29.75 11.29 13.28
N VAL A 187 28.64 10.59 12.98
CA VAL A 187 28.64 9.17 12.61
C VAL A 187 28.01 9.00 11.23
N ASP A 188 28.84 8.81 10.20
CA ASP A 188 28.41 8.80 8.80
C ASP A 188 28.00 7.41 8.27
N ASN A 189 28.24 6.37 9.06
CA ASN A 189 28.01 4.96 8.72
C ASN A 189 26.86 4.33 9.51
N TYR A 190 26.06 5.12 10.23
CA TYR A 190 24.99 4.64 11.09
C TYR A 190 23.76 5.53 10.96
N ILE A 191 22.65 4.94 10.53
CA ILE A 191 21.36 5.60 10.37
C ILE A 191 20.31 4.74 11.05
N TYR A 192 19.43 5.36 11.84
CA TYR A 192 18.35 4.66 12.54
C TYR A 192 16.99 5.24 12.18
N TYR A 193 15.93 4.44 12.30
CA TYR A 193 14.57 4.92 12.11
C TYR A 193 14.08 5.66 13.36
N ARG A 194 13.63 6.92 13.24
CA ARG A 194 13.33 7.82 14.36
C ARG A 194 12.43 7.20 15.43
N GLU A 195 11.28 6.65 15.02
CA GLU A 195 10.27 6.12 15.93
C GLU A 195 10.59 4.69 16.42
N ARG A 196 11.55 4.01 15.78
CA ARG A 196 11.97 2.64 16.09
C ARG A 196 13.48 2.49 15.91
N PRO A 197 14.29 3.08 16.80
CA PRO A 197 15.74 3.17 16.65
C PRO A 197 16.45 1.82 16.64
N GLU A 198 15.75 0.72 16.97
CA GLU A 198 16.26 -0.63 16.79
C GLU A 198 16.34 -1.07 15.31
N PHE A 199 15.72 -0.36 14.37
CA PHE A 199 15.92 -0.54 12.93
C PHE A 199 17.04 0.36 12.45
N ILE A 200 18.09 -0.26 11.92
CA ILE A 200 19.36 0.39 11.63
C ILE A 200 19.77 0.07 10.19
N ILE A 201 20.30 1.08 9.49
CA ILE A 201 21.08 0.94 8.26
C ILE A 201 22.52 1.34 8.62
N GLU A 202 23.46 0.42 8.43
CA GLU A 202 24.88 0.66 8.72
C GLU A 202 25.78 0.27 7.55
N ASP A 203 26.86 1.03 7.35
CA ASP A 203 27.90 0.63 6.40
C ASP A 203 28.75 -0.46 7.04
N GLY A 204 28.83 -1.60 6.35
CA GLY A 204 29.59 -2.76 6.75
C GLY A 204 31.02 -2.75 6.20
N LYS A 205 31.55 -3.95 5.92
CA LYS A 205 32.92 -4.09 5.43
C LYS A 205 33.08 -3.57 4.00
N ILE A 206 34.26 -3.04 3.70
CA ILE A 206 34.71 -2.83 2.32
C ILE A 206 34.90 -4.22 1.68
N LEU A 207 34.22 -4.43 0.54
CA LEU A 207 34.29 -5.66 -0.25
C LEU A 207 35.43 -5.62 -1.25
N ASN A 208 35.61 -4.47 -1.92
CA ASN A 208 36.71 -4.23 -2.84
C ASN A 208 37.19 -2.77 -2.70
N PRO A 209 38.39 -2.52 -2.14
CA PRO A 209 38.92 -1.17 -1.94
C PRO A 209 39.37 -0.49 -3.24
N SER A 210 39.52 -1.25 -4.33
CA SER A 210 39.94 -0.76 -5.65
C SER A 210 38.93 -1.18 -6.71
N PHE A 211 37.65 -0.97 -6.40
CA PHE A 211 36.56 -1.30 -7.30
C PHE A 211 36.68 -0.47 -8.59
N SER A 212 36.51 -1.12 -9.75
CA SER A 212 36.64 -0.44 -11.03
C SER A 212 35.72 -1.06 -12.06
N GLU A 213 34.83 -0.24 -12.61
CA GLU A 213 33.99 -0.57 -13.76
C GLU A 213 34.03 0.59 -14.75
N SER A 214 33.52 0.40 -15.98
CA SER A 214 33.58 1.44 -17.00
C SER A 214 32.85 2.72 -16.58
N TRP A 215 31.73 2.60 -15.84
CA TRP A 215 30.96 3.74 -15.37
C TRP A 215 31.68 4.50 -14.24
N THR A 216 32.47 3.84 -13.38
CA THR A 216 33.20 4.53 -12.29
C THR A 216 34.29 5.45 -12.82
N LYS A 217 34.84 5.17 -14.01
CA LYS A 217 35.88 5.99 -14.67
C LYS A 217 35.36 7.31 -15.24
N THR A 218 34.04 7.50 -15.26
CA THR A 218 33.41 8.72 -15.79
C THR A 218 33.26 9.82 -14.73
N PHE A 219 33.51 9.51 -13.45
CA PHE A 219 33.58 10.51 -12.39
C PHE A 219 34.86 11.35 -12.50
N HIS A 220 34.87 12.53 -11.87
CA HIS A 220 36.05 13.39 -11.86
C HIS A 220 37.21 12.71 -11.12
N ASP A 221 36.91 12.13 -9.97
CA ASP A 221 37.81 11.20 -9.29
C ASP A 221 37.36 9.76 -9.56
N ALA A 222 38.18 9.00 -10.29
CA ALA A 222 37.88 7.61 -10.67
C ALA A 222 38.11 6.59 -9.54
N THR A 223 38.57 7.04 -8.35
CA THR A 223 38.71 6.15 -7.20
C THR A 223 37.34 5.69 -6.71
N ALA A 224 37.18 4.37 -6.60
CA ALA A 224 35.96 3.76 -6.15
C ALA A 224 36.23 2.53 -5.29
N SER A 225 35.31 2.25 -4.38
CA SER A 225 35.33 1.06 -3.54
C SER A 225 33.92 0.52 -3.34
N SER A 226 33.76 -0.80 -3.37
CA SER A 226 32.48 -1.43 -3.07
C SER A 226 32.44 -1.86 -1.61
N PHE A 227 31.29 -1.73 -0.96
CA PHE A 227 31.09 -2.02 0.46
C PHE A 227 29.71 -2.63 0.72
N GLU A 228 29.56 -3.28 1.87
CA GLU A 228 28.27 -3.78 2.33
C GLU A 228 27.45 -2.65 2.95
N VAL A 229 26.16 -2.57 2.64
CA VAL A 229 25.18 -1.86 3.46
C VAL A 229 24.32 -2.91 4.15
N ARG A 230 24.23 -2.81 5.47
CA ARG A 230 23.59 -3.79 6.35
C ARG A 230 22.32 -3.20 6.93
N LEU A 231 21.22 -3.95 6.78
CA LEU A 231 19.94 -3.63 7.38
C LEU A 231 19.81 -4.50 8.62
N CYS A 232 19.73 -3.88 9.77
CA CYS A 232 19.76 -4.53 11.08
C CYS A 232 18.47 -4.26 11.85
N TYR A 233 18.04 -5.25 12.63
CA TYR A 233 17.04 -5.12 13.68
C TYR A 233 17.68 -5.56 15.00
N LEU A 234 17.83 -4.62 15.93
CA LEU A 234 18.75 -4.76 17.06
C LEU A 234 20.13 -5.19 16.51
N ASN A 235 20.70 -6.26 17.04
CA ASN A 235 21.99 -6.82 16.57
C ASN A 235 21.81 -7.89 15.48
N THR A 236 20.58 -8.12 14.99
CA THR A 236 20.29 -9.13 13.98
C THR A 236 20.39 -8.52 12.60
N LEU A 237 21.30 -9.05 11.78
CA LEU A 237 21.37 -8.70 10.37
C LEU A 237 20.15 -9.29 9.62
N LEU A 238 19.36 -8.43 9.00
CA LEU A 238 18.18 -8.80 8.23
C LEU A 238 18.50 -8.99 6.75
N LEU A 239 19.28 -8.07 6.17
CA LEU A 239 19.65 -8.05 4.76
C LEU A 239 20.99 -7.37 4.56
N LYS A 240 21.72 -7.79 3.53
CA LYS A 240 22.90 -7.11 3.02
C LYS A 240 22.69 -6.75 1.56
N VAL A 241 23.05 -5.53 1.21
CA VAL A 241 23.10 -5.06 -0.18
C VAL A 241 24.48 -4.48 -0.46
N THR A 242 24.86 -4.40 -1.74
CA THR A 242 26.18 -3.90 -2.13
C THR A 242 26.05 -2.49 -2.69
N PHE A 243 26.84 -1.58 -2.16
CA PHE A 243 26.97 -0.21 -2.63
C PHE A 243 28.40 0.06 -3.09
N VAL A 244 28.55 1.16 -3.82
CA VAL A 244 29.83 1.64 -4.33
C VAL A 244 30.02 3.09 -3.93
N HIS A 245 31.11 3.36 -3.22
CA HIS A 245 31.66 4.70 -3.07
C HIS A 245 32.34 5.11 -4.38
N CYS A 246 31.94 6.25 -4.92
CA CYS A 246 32.46 6.82 -6.17
C CYS A 246 32.91 8.27 -5.94
N ASP A 247 33.62 8.84 -6.92
CA ASP A 247 34.12 10.22 -6.88
C ASP A 247 34.97 10.51 -5.63
N GLY A 248 35.87 9.59 -5.27
CA GLY A 248 36.71 9.76 -4.06
C GLY A 248 35.94 9.62 -2.75
N GLY A 249 34.81 8.91 -2.75
CA GLY A 249 33.98 8.66 -1.56
C GLY A 249 32.84 9.65 -1.33
N ARG A 250 32.75 10.70 -2.16
CA ARG A 250 31.70 11.74 -2.09
C ARG A 250 30.33 11.27 -2.54
N TYR A 251 30.27 10.14 -3.25
CA TYR A 251 29.03 9.62 -3.80
C TYR A 251 28.82 8.15 -3.45
N ARG A 252 27.63 7.80 -2.98
CA ARG A 252 27.24 6.43 -2.62
C ARG A 252 26.10 6.01 -3.51
N ILE A 253 26.31 4.94 -4.27
CA ILE A 253 25.29 4.41 -5.16
C ILE A 253 25.11 2.90 -4.97
N PRO A 254 23.89 2.37 -5.16
CA PRO A 254 23.67 0.94 -5.31
C PRO A 254 24.56 0.37 -6.42
N LEU A 255 25.11 -0.82 -6.24
CA LEU A 255 25.82 -1.52 -7.30
C LEU A 255 24.86 -1.75 -8.49
N PRO A 256 25.12 -1.17 -9.68
CA PRO A 256 24.24 -1.36 -10.83
C PRO A 256 24.22 -2.82 -11.29
N LYS A 257 23.06 -3.31 -11.75
CA LYS A 257 22.96 -4.59 -12.44
C LYS A 257 23.48 -4.44 -13.87
N ILE A 258 24.13 -5.49 -14.36
CA ILE A 258 24.65 -5.55 -15.73
C ILE A 258 23.68 -6.38 -16.57
N GLU A 259 23.05 -5.73 -17.56
CA GLU A 259 22.15 -6.38 -18.52
C GLU A 259 22.40 -5.79 -19.91
N ASN A 260 22.42 -6.59 -20.99
CA ASN A 260 22.58 -6.09 -22.37
C ASN A 260 23.74 -5.07 -22.57
N ASN A 261 24.87 -5.25 -21.89
CA ASN A 261 26.03 -4.33 -21.86
C ASN A 261 25.75 -2.91 -21.29
N GLY A 262 24.65 -2.73 -20.57
CA GLY A 262 24.33 -1.50 -19.82
C GLY A 262 24.34 -1.73 -18.30
N PHE A 263 24.34 -0.61 -17.57
CA PHE A 263 24.29 -0.57 -16.11
C PHE A 263 22.94 -0.03 -15.65
N TYR A 264 22.22 -0.79 -14.82
CA TYR A 264 20.83 -0.50 -14.47
C TYR A 264 20.63 -0.48 -12.96
N ILE A 265 19.87 0.50 -12.50
CA ILE A 265 19.32 0.55 -11.13
C ILE A 265 17.80 0.61 -11.27
N CYS A 266 17.08 -0.20 -10.51
CA CYS A 266 15.62 -0.19 -10.51
C CYS A 266 15.11 0.80 -9.46
N GLU A 267 14.25 1.73 -9.84
CA GLU A 267 13.70 2.76 -8.94
C GLU A 267 12.84 2.16 -7.82
N ASP A 268 12.20 1.02 -8.08
CA ASP A 268 11.43 0.29 -7.07
C ASP A 268 12.29 -0.64 -6.20
N SER A 269 13.60 -0.72 -6.45
CA SER A 269 14.50 -1.60 -5.70
C SER A 269 14.76 -1.08 -4.29
N ILE A 270 14.98 -2.01 -3.35
CA ILE A 270 15.31 -1.64 -1.98
C ILE A 270 16.61 -0.84 -1.91
N GLU A 271 17.60 -1.18 -2.74
CA GLU A 271 18.88 -0.49 -2.80
C GLU A 271 18.70 0.97 -3.22
N TRP A 272 17.86 1.23 -4.23
CA TRP A 272 17.55 2.60 -4.62
C TRP A 272 16.91 3.39 -3.47
N LYS A 273 15.91 2.81 -2.80
CA LYS A 273 15.23 3.46 -1.68
C LYS A 273 16.18 3.73 -0.51
N ILE A 274 17.08 2.81 -0.19
CA ILE A 274 18.17 3.02 0.79
C ILE A 274 19.07 4.18 0.36
N ALA A 275 19.41 4.26 -0.92
CA ALA A 275 20.25 5.33 -1.44
C ALA A 275 19.63 6.73 -1.28
N GLN A 276 18.30 6.82 -1.23
CA GLN A 276 17.57 8.06 -0.92
C GLN A 276 17.62 8.46 0.56
N ILE A 277 17.98 7.54 1.46
CA ILE A 277 18.10 7.80 2.90
C ILE A 277 19.44 8.47 3.23
N TYR A 278 20.51 8.17 2.48
CA TYR A 278 21.83 8.73 2.74
C TYR A 278 21.87 10.24 2.50
N TRP A 279 22.37 10.98 3.49
CA TRP A 279 22.85 12.36 3.29
C TRP A 279 24.19 12.33 2.58
N GLN A 280 24.21 12.75 1.32
CA GLN A 280 25.41 12.82 0.48
C GLN A 280 25.47 14.14 -0.28
N ASP A 281 26.68 14.52 -0.73
CA ASP A 281 26.97 15.82 -1.34
C ASP A 281 26.22 16.06 -2.66
N TYR A 282 25.87 14.97 -3.34
CA TYR A 282 25.14 15.02 -4.61
C TYR A 282 23.75 14.38 -4.47
N GLN A 283 22.72 15.05 -4.95
CA GLN A 283 21.40 14.43 -5.05
C GLN A 283 21.44 13.22 -5.99
N LEU A 284 20.93 12.09 -5.50
CA LEU A 284 20.78 10.88 -6.29
C LEU A 284 19.55 11.02 -7.20
N ASN A 285 19.77 11.24 -8.49
CA ASN A 285 18.70 11.39 -9.47
C ASN A 285 19.06 10.80 -10.83
N LYS A 286 18.03 10.57 -11.64
CA LYS A 286 18.13 9.96 -12.97
C LYS A 286 19.11 10.68 -13.90
N ASN A 287 19.11 12.01 -13.89
CA ASN A 287 19.98 12.80 -14.77
C ASN A 287 21.45 12.63 -14.41
N LYS A 288 21.77 12.63 -13.11
CA LYS A 288 23.13 12.45 -12.61
C LYS A 288 23.66 11.05 -12.93
N LEU A 289 22.87 10.00 -12.69
CA LEU A 289 23.24 8.62 -13.04
C LEU A 289 23.48 8.45 -14.54
N LYS A 290 22.62 9.05 -15.38
CA LYS A 290 22.72 8.96 -16.83
C LYS A 290 24.01 9.57 -17.38
N GLN A 291 24.55 10.62 -16.75
CA GLN A 291 25.85 11.21 -17.12
C GLN A 291 27.00 10.22 -16.97
N HIS A 292 26.85 9.24 -16.07
CA HIS A 292 27.85 8.21 -15.80
C HIS A 292 27.53 6.88 -16.49
N GLY A 293 26.56 6.85 -17.40
CA GLY A 293 26.18 5.64 -18.14
C GLY A 293 25.31 4.65 -17.36
N ILE A 294 24.74 5.08 -16.24
CA ILE A 294 23.81 4.27 -15.41
C ILE A 294 22.37 4.67 -15.74
N ILE A 295 21.52 3.69 -16.00
CA ILE A 295 20.12 3.87 -16.37
C ILE A 295 19.23 3.52 -15.17
N LEU A 296 18.42 4.48 -14.74
CA LEU A 296 17.35 4.25 -13.77
C LEU A 296 16.09 3.76 -14.52
N ILE A 297 15.64 2.55 -14.20
CA ILE A 297 14.48 1.86 -14.80
C ILE A 297 13.35 1.66 -13.80
#